data_AF-A0AB38RE52-F1
#
_entry.id   AF-A0AB38RE52-F1
#
_cell.length_a   1.000
_cell.length_b   1.000
_cell.length_c   1.000
_cell.angle_alpha   90.00
_cell.angle_beta   90.00
_cell.angle_gamma   90.00
#
_symmetry.space_group_name_H-M   'P 1'
#
loop_
_entity.id
_entity.type
_entity.pdbx_description
1 polymer ?
#
loop_
_entity_poly.entity_id
_entity_poly.type
_entity_poly.pdbx_seq_one_letter_code
_entity_poly.pdbx_strand_id
1 'polypeptide(L)'
;MRITDQPSTGLTLCTDLAATDWLVDQDLPWYQLAGRGPIGFPKYARLRFIPDPSFPGQKSNDVDFDQTGPEEKVLIGFALDVLSSYTTTPDECYFCMWTGWGSAVGDDVPRFEIPNRDYWLFRGTLADYADWSVENSARWPWGSSPDPAFIWPADHSWCITNDVDPHFATIAAPEEAIIRIVADSRIDAVLDDPDIDPPYWH
;
A
#
# COMPACT_ATOMS: atom_id res chain seq x y z
N MET A 1 36.63 20.44 4.01
CA MET A 1 35.87 19.18 3.88
C MET A 1 34.51 19.42 4.49
N ARG A 2 33.54 19.84 3.66
CA ARG A 2 32.17 20.09 4.12
C ARG A 2 31.45 18.74 4.09
N ILE A 3 31.08 18.26 5.27
CA ILE A 3 30.08 17.20 5.42
C ILE A 3 28.79 17.83 4.88
N THR A 4 28.38 17.40 3.70
CA THR A 4 27.04 17.71 3.19
C THR A 4 26.09 16.78 3.92
N ASP A 5 25.36 17.30 4.90
CA ASP A 5 24.13 16.68 5.38
C ASP A 5 23.24 16.44 4.16
N GLN A 6 23.15 15.18 3.74
CA GLN A 6 22.14 14.73 2.80
C GLN A 6 20.87 14.51 3.61
N PRO A 7 19.71 15.08 3.22
CA PRO A 7 18.46 14.74 3.87
C PRO A 7 18.13 13.29 3.50
N SER A 8 18.35 12.36 4.42
CA SER A 8 17.78 11.02 4.34
C SER A 8 16.26 11.16 4.44
N THR A 9 15.51 10.35 3.70
CA THR A 9 14.13 10.04 4.10
C THR A 9 14.15 9.55 5.56
N GLY A 10 13.07 9.77 6.32
CA GLY A 10 12.94 9.18 7.65
C GLY A 10 12.84 7.65 7.63
N LEU A 11 12.78 7.05 6.44
CA LEU A 11 12.62 5.63 6.21
C LEU A 11 13.89 4.86 6.52
N THR A 12 13.75 3.85 7.36
CA THR A 12 14.80 2.91 7.73
C THR A 12 14.39 1.50 7.35
N LEU A 13 15.30 0.77 6.73
CA LEU A 13 15.13 -0.65 6.43
C LEU A 13 15.16 -1.47 7.72
N CYS A 14 14.15 -2.30 7.93
CA CYS A 14 14.04 -3.13 9.14
C CYS A 14 14.95 -4.35 9.04
N THR A 15 15.66 -4.63 10.14
CA THR A 15 16.42 -5.89 10.31
C THR A 15 15.69 -6.91 11.18
N ASP A 16 14.79 -6.43 12.03
CA ASP A 16 13.81 -7.23 12.77
C ASP A 16 12.45 -7.11 12.06
N LEU A 17 11.81 -8.25 11.85
CA LEU A 17 10.57 -8.37 11.06
C LEU A 17 9.36 -8.70 11.92
N ALA A 18 9.47 -8.73 13.25
CA ALA A 18 8.34 -9.04 14.14
C ALA A 18 7.10 -8.15 13.93
N ALA A 19 7.28 -6.95 13.38
CA ALA A 19 6.18 -6.06 13.00
C ALA A 19 5.28 -6.60 11.86
N THR A 20 5.68 -7.69 11.19
CA THR A 20 4.89 -8.34 10.14
C THR A 20 4.16 -9.58 10.64
N ASP A 21 4.42 -10.05 11.86
CA ASP A 21 3.87 -11.30 12.39
C ASP A 21 2.33 -11.29 12.35
N TRP A 22 1.69 -10.18 12.75
CA TRP A 22 0.22 -10.06 12.72
C TRP A 22 -0.41 -10.18 11.31
N LEU A 23 0.38 -9.89 10.28
CA LEU A 23 -0.02 -9.98 8.88
C LEU A 23 0.20 -11.40 8.35
N VAL A 24 1.38 -11.98 8.64
CA VAL A 24 1.80 -13.31 8.17
C VAL A 24 1.06 -14.42 8.90
N ASP A 25 0.82 -14.28 10.20
CA ASP A 25 0.19 -15.30 11.06
C ASP A 25 -1.30 -15.54 10.75
N GLN A 26 -1.90 -14.72 9.87
CA GLN A 26 -3.28 -14.94 9.42
C GLN A 26 -3.40 -16.17 8.51
N ASP A 27 -2.28 -16.66 7.95
CA ASP A 27 -2.20 -17.87 7.11
C ASP A 27 -3.26 -17.89 5.98
N LEU A 28 -3.52 -16.71 5.41
CA LEU A 28 -4.45 -16.54 4.31
C LEU A 28 -3.83 -17.04 2.99
N PRO A 29 -4.64 -17.50 2.02
CA PRO A 29 -4.17 -17.72 0.66
C PRO A 29 -3.48 -16.46 0.14
N TRP A 30 -2.29 -16.61 -0.46
CA TRP A 30 -1.46 -15.46 -0.81
C TRP A 30 -2.15 -14.42 -1.70
N TYR A 31 -2.98 -14.85 -2.64
CA TYR A 31 -3.70 -13.96 -3.55
C TYR A 31 -4.77 -13.14 -2.81
N GLN A 32 -5.29 -13.67 -1.71
CA GLN A 32 -6.20 -12.95 -0.83
C GLN A 32 -5.41 -11.93 -0.01
N LEU A 33 -4.31 -12.32 0.65
CA LEU A 33 -3.54 -11.39 1.46
C LEU A 33 -2.89 -10.28 0.62
N ALA A 34 -2.23 -10.64 -0.49
CA ALA A 34 -1.61 -9.68 -1.39
C ALA A 34 -2.64 -8.80 -2.10
N GLY A 35 -3.74 -9.36 -2.63
CA GLY A 35 -4.70 -8.60 -3.43
C GLY A 35 -5.82 -7.90 -2.63
N ARG A 36 -6.20 -8.43 -1.47
CA ARG A 36 -7.36 -8.02 -0.67
C ARG A 36 -6.99 -7.58 0.75
N GLY A 37 -5.76 -7.80 1.18
CA GLY A 37 -5.26 -7.36 2.48
C GLY A 37 -5.67 -8.26 3.65
N PRO A 38 -5.32 -7.84 4.88
CA PRO A 38 -5.61 -8.57 6.11
C PRO A 38 -7.09 -8.59 6.49
N ILE A 39 -7.51 -9.63 7.21
CA ILE A 39 -8.84 -9.73 7.82
C ILE A 39 -8.87 -9.14 9.24
N GLY A 40 -10.08 -8.95 9.80
CA GLY A 40 -10.28 -8.57 11.20
C GLY A 40 -10.47 -7.07 11.47
N PHE A 41 -10.49 -6.24 10.43
CA PHE A 41 -10.83 -4.82 10.57
C PHE A 41 -12.35 -4.62 10.54
N PRO A 42 -12.87 -3.54 11.17
CA PRO A 42 -14.31 -3.28 11.18
C PRO A 42 -14.91 -3.06 9.79
N LYS A 43 -14.17 -2.48 8.83
CA LYS A 43 -14.69 -2.16 7.51
C LYS A 43 -13.60 -2.06 6.44
N TYR A 44 -14.02 -2.23 5.19
CA TYR A 44 -13.17 -2.29 4.02
C TYR A 44 -13.67 -1.39 2.88
N ALA A 45 -12.74 -0.87 2.09
CA ALA A 45 -13.01 -0.19 0.83
C ALA A 45 -11.94 -0.52 -0.22
N ARG A 46 -12.31 -0.40 -1.50
CA ARG A 46 -11.37 -0.42 -2.62
C ARG A 46 -11.16 0.99 -3.12
N LEU A 47 -9.90 1.44 -3.10
CA LEU A 47 -9.42 2.65 -3.77
C LEU A 47 -9.12 2.30 -5.22
N ARG A 48 -9.95 2.76 -6.14
CA ARG A 48 -9.90 2.39 -7.56
C ARG A 48 -8.95 3.31 -8.33
N PHE A 49 -7.93 2.73 -8.98
CA PHE A 49 -7.05 3.48 -9.88
C PHE A 49 -7.67 3.67 -11.25
N ILE A 50 -8.45 2.67 -11.68
CA ILE A 50 -9.38 2.75 -12.80
C ILE A 50 -10.76 2.24 -12.35
N PRO A 51 -11.86 2.62 -13.01
CA PRO A 51 -13.19 2.12 -12.67
C PRO A 51 -13.29 0.59 -12.74
N ASP A 52 -14.26 0.05 -12.02
CA ASP A 52 -14.62 -1.36 -12.14
C ASP A 52 -15.15 -1.69 -13.54
N PRO A 53 -14.97 -2.92 -14.03
CA PRO A 53 -15.62 -3.36 -15.25
C PRO A 53 -17.14 -3.22 -15.14
N SER A 54 -17.76 -2.82 -16.24
CA SER A 54 -19.20 -2.63 -16.34
C SER A 54 -19.98 -3.95 -16.33
N PHE A 55 -19.32 -5.07 -16.63
CA PHE A 55 -19.87 -6.43 -16.55
C PHE A 55 -18.75 -7.46 -16.36
N PRO A 56 -19.05 -8.64 -15.76
CA PRO A 56 -18.06 -9.72 -15.61
C PRO A 56 -17.49 -10.19 -16.94
N GLY A 57 -16.18 -10.42 -17.03
CA GLY A 57 -15.53 -10.85 -18.27
C GLY A 57 -15.09 -9.71 -19.21
N GLN A 58 -15.34 -8.44 -18.85
CA GLN A 58 -14.93 -7.32 -19.68
C GLN A 58 -13.41 -7.20 -19.71
N LYS A 59 -12.86 -6.98 -20.91
CA LYS A 59 -11.41 -6.81 -21.09
C LYS A 59 -11.01 -5.35 -20.98
N SER A 60 -9.91 -5.09 -20.30
CA SER A 60 -9.37 -3.74 -20.15
C SER A 60 -8.98 -3.12 -21.49
N ASN A 61 -8.45 -3.93 -22.42
CA ASN A 61 -8.05 -3.49 -23.76
C ASN A 61 -9.22 -3.06 -24.67
N ASP A 62 -10.47 -3.34 -24.28
CA ASP A 62 -11.67 -2.92 -25.01
C ASP A 62 -12.21 -1.56 -24.52
N VAL A 63 -11.55 -0.95 -23.53
CA VAL A 63 -11.97 0.29 -22.86
C VAL A 63 -10.87 1.34 -22.96
N ASP A 64 -11.24 2.56 -23.33
CA ASP A 64 -10.36 3.72 -23.26
C ASP A 64 -10.52 4.38 -21.88
N PHE A 65 -9.51 4.20 -21.02
CA PHE A 65 -9.49 4.83 -19.71
C PHE A 65 -8.99 6.27 -19.85
N ASP A 66 -9.80 7.22 -19.40
CA ASP A 66 -9.37 8.62 -19.29
C ASP A 66 -8.28 8.73 -18.20
N GLN A 67 -7.02 8.80 -18.61
CA GLN A 67 -5.86 8.93 -17.72
C GLN A 67 -5.59 10.37 -17.25
N THR A 68 -6.58 11.27 -17.33
CA THR A 68 -6.43 12.65 -16.83
C THR A 68 -6.50 12.79 -15.31
N GLY A 69 -6.80 11.70 -14.60
CA GLY A 69 -6.84 11.65 -13.13
C GLY A 69 -5.46 11.69 -12.46
N PRO A 70 -5.43 11.81 -11.12
CA PRO A 70 -4.18 11.73 -10.35
C PRO A 70 -3.50 10.36 -10.50
N GLU A 71 -2.18 10.34 -10.34
CA GLU A 71 -1.40 9.10 -10.25
C GLU A 71 -1.79 8.26 -9.01
N GLU A 72 -1.57 6.94 -9.07
CA GLU A 72 -1.89 5.99 -7.98
C GLU A 72 -1.31 6.44 -6.63
N LYS A 73 -0.04 6.86 -6.63
CA LYS A 73 0.64 7.42 -5.45
C LYS A 73 -0.14 8.55 -4.80
N VAL A 74 -0.69 9.46 -5.62
CA VAL A 74 -1.44 10.63 -5.17
C VAL A 74 -2.78 10.19 -4.57
N LEU A 75 -3.46 9.23 -5.21
CA LEU A 75 -4.71 8.66 -4.69
C LEU A 75 -4.50 7.97 -3.34
N ILE A 76 -3.44 7.15 -3.19
CA ILE A 76 -3.05 6.55 -1.91
C ILE A 76 -2.73 7.65 -0.89
N GLY A 77 -2.04 8.72 -1.29
CA GLY A 77 -1.75 9.87 -0.44
C GLY A 77 -3.01 10.52 0.13
N PHE A 78 -4.06 10.70 -0.67
CA PHE A 78 -5.33 11.21 -0.17
C PHE A 78 -6.00 10.26 0.84
N ALA A 79 -5.89 8.95 0.65
CA ALA A 79 -6.39 7.98 1.63
C ALA A 79 -5.58 8.05 2.94
N LEU A 80 -4.24 8.14 2.87
CA LEU A 80 -3.37 8.27 4.04
C LEU A 80 -3.61 9.59 4.80
N ASP A 81 -3.92 10.69 4.11
CA ASP A 81 -4.32 11.95 4.75
C ASP A 81 -5.54 11.74 5.66
N VAL A 82 -6.53 10.97 5.22
CA VAL A 82 -7.70 10.63 6.04
C VAL A 82 -7.31 9.70 7.19
N LEU A 83 -6.59 8.63 6.90
CA LEU A 83 -6.19 7.59 7.87
C LEU A 83 -5.24 8.11 8.96
N SER A 84 -4.52 9.21 8.72
CA SER A 84 -3.65 9.88 9.70
C SER A 84 -4.35 10.22 11.01
N SER A 85 -5.65 10.50 10.96
CA SER A 85 -6.47 10.83 12.14
C SER A 85 -7.04 9.62 12.86
N TYR A 86 -6.82 8.40 12.33
CA TYR A 86 -7.36 7.13 12.83
C TYR A 86 -6.26 6.18 13.28
N THR A 87 -5.13 6.72 13.71
CA THR A 87 -4.04 6.00 14.38
C THR A 87 -3.51 6.84 15.54
N THR A 88 -3.00 6.17 16.56
CA THR A 88 -2.28 6.77 17.69
C THR A 88 -0.77 6.81 17.46
N THR A 89 -0.27 6.15 16.40
CA THR A 89 1.16 6.04 16.08
C THR A 89 1.49 6.52 14.66
N PRO A 90 1.12 7.76 14.26
CA PRO A 90 1.41 8.26 12.91
C PRO A 90 2.92 8.47 12.66
N ASP A 91 3.72 8.56 13.72
CA ASP A 91 5.18 8.67 13.64
C ASP A 91 5.88 7.30 13.55
N GLU A 92 5.12 6.20 13.57
CA GLU A 92 5.63 4.84 13.45
C GLU A 92 4.73 4.01 12.54
N CYS A 93 5.03 4.07 11.25
CA CYS A 93 4.40 3.31 10.19
C CYS A 93 5.42 2.38 9.51
N TYR A 94 4.87 1.34 8.89
CA TYR A 94 5.58 0.33 8.15
C TYR A 94 5.14 0.36 6.69
N PHE A 95 6.10 0.15 5.79
CA PHE A 95 5.91 0.17 4.35
C PHE A 95 6.60 -1.05 3.74
N CYS A 96 5.89 -1.81 2.92
CA CYS A 96 6.42 -3.02 2.30
C CYS A 96 6.71 -2.77 0.82
N MET A 97 7.92 -3.08 0.37
CA MET A 97 8.28 -3.04 -1.04
C MET A 97 8.40 -4.47 -1.58
N TRP A 98 7.65 -4.80 -2.63
CA TRP A 98 7.75 -6.10 -3.28
C TRP A 98 9.09 -6.25 -4.01
N THR A 99 9.77 -7.37 -3.78
CA THR A 99 11.11 -7.64 -4.33
C THR A 99 11.10 -7.91 -5.84
N GLY A 100 9.97 -8.31 -6.40
CA GLY A 100 9.83 -8.73 -7.80
C GLY A 100 10.02 -7.62 -8.83
N TRP A 101 9.95 -6.35 -8.41
CA TRP A 101 10.18 -5.20 -9.29
C TRP A 101 11.64 -4.95 -9.65
N GLY A 102 12.57 -5.61 -8.97
CA GLY A 102 14.00 -5.43 -9.18
C GLY A 102 14.52 -4.14 -8.54
N SER A 103 15.18 -4.27 -7.40
CA SER A 103 15.81 -3.16 -6.69
C SER A 103 17.03 -3.62 -5.88
N ALA A 104 17.99 -2.72 -5.71
CA ALA A 104 19.36 -2.91 -5.24
C ALA A 104 19.50 -2.99 -3.71
N VAL A 105 18.51 -3.55 -3.02
CA VAL A 105 18.68 -3.91 -1.62
C VAL A 105 19.42 -5.26 -1.63
N GLY A 106 20.64 -5.30 -1.10
CA GLY A 106 21.48 -6.50 -1.20
C GLY A 106 20.78 -7.77 -0.66
N ASP A 107 21.13 -8.93 -1.21
CA ASP A 107 20.51 -10.22 -0.85
C ASP A 107 20.54 -10.54 0.65
N ASP A 108 21.50 -9.94 1.37
CA ASP A 108 21.74 -10.08 2.81
C ASP A 108 20.72 -9.32 3.69
N VAL A 109 19.79 -8.56 3.09
CA VAL A 109 18.78 -7.82 3.85
C VAL A 109 17.60 -8.74 4.21
N PRO A 110 17.16 -8.71 5.49
CA PRO A 110 15.97 -9.42 5.92
C PRO A 110 14.72 -9.07 5.10
N ARG A 111 13.97 -10.11 4.75
CA ARG A 111 12.71 -10.05 4.03
C ARG A 111 11.70 -10.95 4.74
N PHE A 112 10.43 -10.58 4.68
CA PHE A 112 9.36 -11.49 5.06
C PHE A 112 8.67 -11.98 3.78
N GLU A 113 8.13 -13.19 3.86
CA GLU A 113 7.56 -13.89 2.73
C GLU A 113 6.11 -14.25 3.04
N ILE A 114 5.26 -14.05 2.06
CA ILE A 114 4.00 -14.78 1.93
C ILE A 114 4.12 -15.61 0.64
N PRO A 115 3.37 -16.71 0.45
CA PRO A 115 3.59 -17.55 -0.72
C PRO A 115 3.56 -16.74 -2.04
N ASN A 116 4.60 -16.85 -2.88
CA ASN A 116 4.76 -16.12 -4.16
C ASN A 116 5.04 -14.61 -4.06
N ARG A 117 5.27 -14.05 -2.86
CA ARG A 117 5.61 -12.63 -2.68
C ARG A 117 6.60 -12.46 -1.52
N ASP A 118 7.73 -11.81 -1.82
CA ASP A 118 8.70 -11.42 -0.80
C ASP A 118 8.76 -9.91 -0.71
N TYR A 119 8.91 -9.39 0.51
CA TYR A 119 8.89 -7.96 0.75
C TYR A 119 10.06 -7.52 1.62
N TRP A 120 10.66 -6.38 1.26
CA TRP A 120 11.45 -5.61 2.23
C TRP A 120 10.52 -4.76 3.08
N LEU A 121 10.85 -4.67 4.36
CA LEU A 121 10.11 -3.86 5.32
C LEU A 121 10.87 -2.57 5.62
N PHE A 122 10.20 -1.44 5.46
CA PHE A 122 10.69 -0.13 5.87
C PHE A 122 9.85 0.38 7.03
N ARG A 123 10.47 1.15 7.92
CA ARG A 123 9.82 1.88 9.01
C ARG A 123 10.09 3.37 8.84
N GLY A 124 9.07 4.20 9.09
CA GLY A 124 9.20 5.66 9.15
C GLY A 124 7.93 6.29 9.68
N THR A 125 7.79 7.60 9.50
CA THR A 125 6.54 8.32 9.80
C THR A 125 5.57 8.19 8.63
N LEU A 126 4.28 8.41 8.88
CA LEU A 126 3.28 8.50 7.81
C LEU A 126 3.62 9.62 6.80
N ALA A 127 4.21 10.72 7.28
CA ALA A 127 4.61 11.84 6.44
C ALA A 127 5.73 11.48 5.44
N ASP A 128 6.57 10.49 5.76
CA ASP A 128 7.63 10.03 4.86
C ASP A 128 7.08 9.44 3.55
N TYR A 129 5.80 9.02 3.51
CA TYR A 129 5.16 8.57 2.28
C TYR A 129 5.13 9.66 1.19
N ALA A 130 5.07 10.94 1.57
CA ALA A 130 5.11 12.04 0.60
C ALA A 130 6.42 12.02 -0.21
N ASP A 131 7.52 11.63 0.43
CA ASP A 131 8.85 11.53 -0.14
C ASP A 131 9.16 10.15 -0.75
N TRP A 132 8.24 9.17 -0.65
CA TRP A 132 8.37 7.89 -1.34
C TRP A 132 8.49 8.13 -2.84
N SER A 133 9.66 7.90 -3.44
CA SER A 133 9.86 8.26 -4.84
C SER A 133 10.96 7.43 -5.48
N VAL A 134 10.69 7.04 -6.72
CA VAL A 134 11.59 6.37 -7.67
C VAL A 134 12.72 7.30 -8.14
N GLU A 135 12.51 8.62 -8.10
CA GLU A 135 13.28 9.58 -8.90
C GLU A 135 14.43 10.24 -8.15
N ASN A 136 14.45 10.13 -6.82
CA ASN A 136 15.48 10.75 -6.00
C ASN A 136 16.37 9.68 -5.33
N SER A 137 17.38 9.22 -6.05
CA SER A 137 18.34 8.23 -5.55
C SER A 137 19.13 8.68 -4.31
N ALA A 138 19.19 9.99 -4.02
CA ALA A 138 19.77 10.50 -2.77
C ALA A 138 18.87 10.29 -1.55
N ARG A 139 17.55 10.18 -1.77
CA ARG A 139 16.52 9.89 -0.77
C ARG A 139 16.05 8.44 -0.78
N TRP A 140 16.29 7.76 -1.90
CA TRP A 140 15.86 6.42 -2.19
C TRP A 140 17.03 5.61 -2.77
N PRO A 141 18.00 5.19 -1.92
CA PRO A 141 19.22 4.53 -2.38
C PRO A 141 18.99 3.11 -2.92
N TRP A 142 17.74 2.63 -2.91
CA TRP A 142 17.39 1.25 -3.20
C TRP A 142 16.99 0.98 -4.65
N GLY A 143 16.84 1.99 -5.52
CA GLY A 143 16.52 1.82 -6.94
C GLY A 143 15.04 2.06 -7.27
N SER A 144 14.52 1.49 -8.36
CA SER A 144 13.11 1.72 -8.73
C SER A 144 12.17 1.11 -7.68
N SER A 145 11.32 1.93 -7.06
CA SER A 145 10.34 1.51 -6.07
C SER A 145 8.95 1.97 -6.48
N PRO A 146 8.08 1.08 -6.98
CA PRO A 146 6.66 1.38 -7.07
C PRO A 146 6.07 1.63 -5.69
N ASP A 147 4.82 2.05 -5.64
CA ASP A 147 4.14 2.33 -4.37
C ASP A 147 4.18 1.10 -3.43
N PRO A 148 4.25 1.30 -2.10
CA PRO A 148 4.36 0.20 -1.15
C PRO A 148 3.19 -0.77 -1.28
N ALA A 149 3.49 -2.06 -1.31
CA ALA A 149 2.51 -3.15 -1.39
C ALA A 149 1.64 -3.24 -0.13
N PHE A 150 2.19 -2.83 1.02
CA PHE A 150 1.45 -2.70 2.27
C PHE A 150 1.88 -1.45 3.00
N ILE A 151 0.94 -0.80 3.68
CA ILE A 151 1.17 0.34 4.58
C ILE A 151 0.33 0.17 5.83
N TRP A 152 0.92 0.26 7.02
CA TRP A 152 0.17 0.24 8.30
C TRP A 152 0.92 0.98 9.42
N PRO A 153 0.21 1.51 10.43
CA PRO A 153 0.82 2.09 11.63
C PRO A 153 1.10 1.01 12.70
N ALA A 154 2.02 1.26 13.62
CA ALA A 154 2.41 0.31 14.67
C ALA A 154 1.28 -0.15 15.61
N ASP A 155 0.21 0.64 15.76
CA ASP A 155 -0.99 0.23 16.50
C ASP A 155 -1.98 -0.62 15.68
N HIS A 156 -1.63 -0.94 14.43
CA HIS A 156 -2.41 -1.76 13.50
C HIS A 156 -3.86 -1.28 13.32
N SER A 157 -4.09 0.03 13.48
CA SER A 157 -5.44 0.60 13.42
C SER A 157 -6.05 0.57 12.03
N TRP A 158 -5.22 0.53 10.98
CA TRP A 158 -5.63 0.41 9.58
C TRP A 158 -4.52 -0.24 8.74
N CYS A 159 -4.85 -0.71 7.55
CA CYS A 159 -3.89 -1.22 6.57
C CYS A 159 -4.33 -0.83 5.15
N ILE A 160 -3.39 -0.34 4.33
CA ILE A 160 -3.54 -0.27 2.88
C ILE A 160 -2.78 -1.45 2.27
N THR A 161 -3.41 -2.15 1.33
CA THR A 161 -2.84 -3.24 0.54
C THR A 161 -2.91 -2.88 -0.94
N ASN A 162 -1.77 -2.82 -1.62
CA ASN A 162 -1.61 -2.31 -2.98
C ASN A 162 -0.73 -3.25 -3.80
N ASP A 163 -1.25 -4.42 -4.14
CA ASP A 163 -0.55 -5.35 -5.03
C ASP A 163 -0.67 -4.94 -6.50
N VAL A 164 0.19 -5.52 -7.32
CA VAL A 164 0.35 -5.20 -8.74
C VAL A 164 -0.72 -5.83 -9.63
N ASP A 165 -1.39 -6.88 -9.13
CA ASP A 165 -2.40 -7.64 -9.87
C ASP A 165 -3.78 -6.94 -9.92
N PRO A 166 -4.35 -6.40 -8.83
CA PRO A 166 -5.63 -5.68 -8.87
C PRO A 166 -5.50 -4.25 -9.44
N HIS A 167 -6.57 -3.74 -10.04
CA HIS A 167 -6.65 -2.35 -10.53
C HIS A 167 -7.04 -1.33 -9.43
N PHE A 168 -6.89 -1.73 -8.17
CA PHE A 168 -7.28 -0.98 -6.98
C PHE A 168 -6.36 -1.36 -5.82
N ALA A 169 -6.23 -0.47 -4.85
CA ALA A 169 -5.74 -0.81 -3.52
C ALA A 169 -6.91 -1.13 -2.57
N THR A 170 -6.71 -2.05 -1.63
CA THR A 170 -7.67 -2.33 -0.54
C THR A 170 -7.30 -1.53 0.70
N ILE A 171 -8.30 -0.95 1.37
CA ILE A 171 -8.14 -0.22 2.63
C ILE A 171 -8.99 -0.93 3.68
N ALA A 172 -8.33 -1.41 4.74
CA ALA A 172 -8.95 -2.00 5.92
C ALA A 172 -8.78 -1.04 7.10
N ALA A 173 -9.87 -0.59 7.72
CA ALA A 173 -9.80 0.48 8.74
C ALA A 173 -11.05 0.49 9.66
N PRO A 174 -11.10 1.36 10.68
CA PRO A 174 -12.32 1.60 11.44
C PRO A 174 -13.43 2.13 10.53
N GLU A 175 -14.69 1.87 10.90
CA GLU A 175 -15.85 2.22 10.07
C GLU A 175 -15.90 3.71 9.72
N GLU A 176 -15.61 4.58 10.69
CA GLU A 176 -15.63 6.03 10.49
C GLU A 176 -14.58 6.50 9.47
N ALA A 177 -13.42 5.83 9.42
CA ALA A 177 -12.37 6.14 8.45
C ALA A 177 -12.82 5.75 7.04
N ILE A 178 -13.36 4.54 6.87
CA ILE A 178 -13.86 4.06 5.58
C ILE A 178 -15.01 4.92 5.06
N ILE A 179 -15.97 5.29 5.91
CA ILE A 179 -17.06 6.19 5.53
C ILE A 179 -16.51 7.52 5.02
N ARG A 180 -15.49 8.06 5.70
CA ARG A 180 -14.87 9.33 5.32
C ARG A 180 -14.11 9.23 4.00
N ILE A 181 -13.39 8.13 3.77
CA ILE A 181 -12.69 7.86 2.52
C ILE A 181 -13.67 7.77 1.35
N VAL A 182 -14.73 6.97 1.48
CA VAL A 182 -15.74 6.79 0.41
C VAL A 182 -16.52 8.08 0.13
N ALA A 183 -16.64 8.98 1.12
CA ALA A 183 -17.31 10.27 0.95
C ALA A 183 -16.40 11.39 0.42
N ASP A 184 -15.07 11.20 0.36
CA ASP A 184 -14.13 12.22 -0.09
C ASP A 184 -14.09 12.29 -1.62
N SER A 185 -14.51 13.41 -2.20
CA SER A 185 -14.57 13.58 -3.65
C SER A 185 -13.21 13.58 -4.36
N ARG A 186 -12.10 13.64 -3.61
CA ARG A 186 -10.75 13.49 -4.17
C ARG A 186 -10.36 12.02 -4.38
N ILE A 187 -11.11 11.10 -3.78
CA ILE A 187 -10.79 9.68 -3.71
C ILE A 187 -11.87 8.90 -4.46
N ASP A 188 -11.49 8.14 -5.49
CA ASP A 188 -12.40 7.14 -6.06
C ASP A 188 -12.36 5.86 -5.20
N ALA A 189 -13.22 5.80 -4.20
CA ALA A 189 -13.34 4.63 -3.33
C ALA A 189 -14.77 4.10 -3.25
N VAL A 190 -14.89 2.77 -3.18
CA VAL A 190 -16.16 2.07 -2.97
C VAL A 190 -16.06 1.13 -1.78
N LEU A 191 -17.17 0.94 -1.07
CA LEU A 191 -17.24 -0.07 -0.01
C LEU A 191 -16.92 -1.46 -0.57
N ASP A 192 -16.30 -2.27 0.26
CA ASP A 192 -15.86 -3.60 -0.11
C ASP A 192 -16.20 -4.60 0.99
N ASP A 193 -16.41 -5.85 0.57
CA ASP A 193 -16.60 -6.98 1.47
C ASP A 193 -15.43 -7.95 1.21
N PRO A 194 -14.57 -8.21 2.21
CA PRO A 194 -13.39 -9.05 2.02
C PRO A 194 -13.75 -10.52 1.72
N ASP A 195 -15.00 -10.95 1.99
CA ASP A 195 -15.48 -12.30 1.71
C ASP A 195 -16.14 -12.44 0.33
N ILE A 196 -16.23 -11.34 -0.44
CA ILE A 196 -16.83 -11.32 -1.78
C ILE A 196 -15.77 -10.92 -2.80
N ASP A 197 -15.66 -11.72 -3.86
CA ASP A 197 -14.78 -11.39 -4.99
C ASP A 197 -15.24 -10.08 -5.65
N PRO A 198 -14.36 -9.08 -5.78
CA PRO A 198 -14.69 -7.84 -6.44
C PRO A 198 -14.70 -8.03 -7.97
N PRO A 199 -15.27 -7.08 -8.71
CA PRO A 199 -15.16 -7.09 -10.17
C PRO A 199 -13.69 -6.98 -10.60
N TYR A 200 -13.25 -7.82 -11.52
CA TYR A 200 -11.90 -7.79 -12.11
C TYR A 200 -11.96 -7.68 -13.64
N TRP A 201 -10.97 -6.99 -14.20
CA TRP A 201 -10.72 -6.95 -15.65
C TRP A 201 -10.12 -8.28 -16.13
N HIS A 202 -10.45 -8.68 -17.37
CA HIS A 202 -9.97 -9.91 -18.01
C HIS A 202 -9.05 -9.69 -19.21
#